data_AF-A0A974BGL1-F1
#
_entry.id   AF-A0A974BGL1-F1
#
_cell.length_a   1.000
_cell.length_b   1.000
_cell.length_c   1.000
_cell.angle_alpha   90.00
_cell.angle_beta   90.00
_cell.angle_gamma   90.00
#
_symmetry.space_group_name_H-M   'P 1'
#
loop_
_entity.id
_entity.type
_entity.pdbx_description
1 polymer ?
#
loop_
_entity_poly.entity_id
_entity_poly.type
_entity_poly.pdbx_seq_one_letter_code
_entity_poly.pdbx_strand_id
1 'polypeptide(L)'
;MYLRLSERIKNDIIEIVRLTDELMNKDEITEEDYTKITEATMYLLTYFSENYADLKLSKEVSEMTEYIYTRGKAEGVREGKAEGVREGVTKGKMEGKIETAIEMLKRGLDIELVSEVTKLSKEEIKKLFDKINGQNN
;
A
#
# COMPACT_ATOMS: atom_id res chain seq x y z
N MET A 1 18.08 35.84 16.74
CA MET A 1 17.40 34.72 17.44
C MET A 1 16.92 33.66 16.44
N TYR A 2 16.26 34.05 15.35
CA TYR A 2 15.77 33.16 14.29
C TYR A 2 16.83 32.24 13.66
N LEU A 3 18.04 32.73 13.40
CA LEU A 3 19.12 31.95 12.78
C LEU A 3 19.55 30.69 13.57
N ARG A 4 19.47 30.73 14.91
CA ARG A 4 19.79 29.56 15.76
C ARG A 4 18.64 28.55 15.80
N LEU A 5 17.42 29.04 15.61
CA LEU A 5 16.23 28.21 15.61
C LEU A 5 16.10 27.45 14.30
N SER A 6 16.34 28.11 13.16
CA SER A 6 16.37 27.48 11.83
C SER A 6 17.45 26.38 11.75
N GLU A 7 18.67 26.66 12.21
CA GLU A 7 19.73 25.64 12.27
C GLU A 7 19.36 24.42 13.12
N ARG A 8 18.73 24.63 14.28
CA ARG A 8 18.30 23.52 15.13
C ARG A 8 17.23 22.67 14.46
N ILE A 9 16.18 23.31 13.91
CA ILE A 9 15.11 22.62 13.19
C ILE A 9 15.66 21.79 12.04
N LYS A 10 16.59 22.36 11.26
CA LYS A 10 17.28 21.67 10.16
C LYS A 10 17.96 20.39 10.65
N ASN A 11 18.77 20.49 11.70
CA ASN A 11 19.55 19.35 12.20
C ASN A 11 18.65 18.27 12.78
N ASP A 12 17.61 18.65 13.53
CA ASP A 12 16.64 17.71 14.10
C ASP A 12 15.90 16.93 12.98
N ILE A 13 15.51 17.61 11.89
CA ILE A 13 14.88 16.96 10.73
C ILE A 13 15.84 15.98 10.04
N ILE A 14 17.08 16.39 9.81
CA ILE A 14 18.09 15.53 9.19
C ILE A 14 18.33 14.27 10.03
N GLU A 15 18.39 14.43 11.35
CA GLU A 15 18.58 13.32 12.27
C GLU A 15 17.39 12.34 12.26
N ILE A 16 16.15 12.84 12.22
CA ILE A 16 14.95 12.01 12.14
C ILE A 16 14.99 11.13 10.89
N VAL A 17 15.30 11.70 9.71
CA VAL A 17 15.36 10.93 8.46
C VAL A 17 16.42 9.84 8.56
N ARG A 18 17.63 10.19 9.02
CA ARG A 18 18.74 9.24 9.17
C ARG A 18 18.38 8.08 10.12
N LEU A 19 17.74 8.38 11.26
CA LEU A 19 17.34 7.34 12.20
C LEU A 19 16.24 6.45 11.62
N THR A 20 15.28 7.04 10.91
CA THR A 20 14.21 6.28 10.23
C THR A 20 14.80 5.32 9.20
N ASP A 21 15.81 5.75 8.47
CA ASP A 21 16.56 4.91 7.53
C ASP A 21 17.29 3.76 8.20
N GLU A 22 17.99 4.04 9.31
CA GLU A 22 18.72 3.04 10.08
C GLU A 22 17.79 1.99 10.68
N LEU A 23 16.64 2.41 11.21
CA LEU A 23 15.63 1.51 11.77
C LEU A 23 15.02 0.62 10.68
N MET A 24 14.71 1.20 9.52
CA MET A 24 14.17 0.45 8.38
C MET A 24 15.18 -0.58 7.86
N ASN A 25 16.46 -0.21 7.74
CA ASN A 25 17.52 -1.11 7.28
C ASN A 25 17.82 -2.26 8.26
N LYS A 26 17.45 -2.11 9.53
CA LYS A 26 17.58 -3.15 10.57
C LYS A 26 16.31 -3.97 10.76
N ASP A 27 15.28 -3.73 9.95
CA ASP A 27 13.95 -4.33 10.10
C ASP A 27 13.32 -4.07 11.49
N GLU A 28 13.69 -2.95 12.16
CA GLU A 28 13.18 -2.56 13.47
C GLU A 28 11.83 -1.82 13.39
N ILE A 29 11.49 -1.29 12.21
CA ILE A 29 10.20 -0.64 11.90
C ILE A 29 9.63 -1.22 10.60
N THR A 30 8.31 -1.12 10.42
CA THR A 30 7.66 -1.57 9.19
C THR A 30 7.78 -0.55 8.05
N GLU A 31 7.54 -0.97 6.80
CA GLU A 31 7.41 -0.06 5.65
C GLU A 31 6.32 1.01 5.91
N GLU A 32 5.21 0.63 6.55
CA GLU A 32 4.13 1.56 6.92
C GLU A 32 4.58 2.62 7.94
N ASP A 33 5.36 2.22 8.95
CA ASP A 33 5.94 3.14 9.92
C ASP A 33 6.92 4.11 9.26
N TYR A 34 7.79 3.58 8.38
CA TYR A 34 8.73 4.38 7.61
C TYR A 34 8.01 5.44 6.76
N THR A 35 6.95 5.06 6.04
CA THR A 35 6.13 5.97 5.22
C THR A 35 5.51 7.07 6.09
N LYS A 36 4.87 6.72 7.21
CA LYS A 36 4.24 7.72 8.10
C LYS A 36 5.25 8.70 8.69
N ILE A 37 6.42 8.22 9.12
CA ILE A 37 7.46 9.07 9.70
C ILE A 37 8.03 10.02 8.65
N THR A 38 8.31 9.52 7.44
CA THR A 38 8.83 10.35 6.35
C THR A 38 7.82 11.38 5.86
N GLU A 39 6.54 11.05 5.75
CA GLU A 39 5.47 12.00 5.42
C GLU A 39 5.34 13.11 6.47
N ALA A 40 5.31 12.75 7.76
CA ALA A 40 5.25 13.72 8.85
C ALA A 40 6.48 14.65 8.85
N THR A 41 7.65 14.07 8.61
CA THR A 41 8.92 14.82 8.53
C THR A 41 8.92 15.79 7.34
N MET A 42 8.42 15.34 6.18
CA MET A 42 8.28 16.18 4.99
C MET A 42 7.31 17.33 5.24
N TYR A 43 6.15 17.06 5.85
CA TYR A 43 5.17 18.10 6.20
C TYR A 43 5.79 19.19 7.08
N LEU A 44 6.51 18.78 8.14
CA LEU A 44 7.20 19.71 9.04
C LEU A 44 8.27 20.50 8.29
N LEU A 45 9.07 19.85 7.45
CA LEU A 45 10.11 20.49 6.64
C LEU A 45 9.52 21.54 5.69
N THR A 46 8.43 21.21 4.99
CA THR A 46 7.71 22.15 4.13
C THR A 46 7.23 23.35 4.94
N TYR A 47 6.51 23.11 6.05
CA TYR A 47 6.03 24.18 6.91
C TYR A 47 7.16 25.10 7.38
N PHE A 48 8.26 24.55 7.90
CA PHE A 48 9.37 25.36 8.36
C PHE A 48 10.11 26.08 7.22
N SER A 49 10.29 25.46 6.07
CA SER A 49 10.93 26.12 4.92
C SER A 49 10.11 27.30 4.39
N GLU A 50 8.78 27.24 4.47
CA GLU A 50 7.91 28.35 4.07
C GLU A 50 7.92 29.51 5.07
N ASN A 51 8.07 29.20 6.36
CA ASN A 51 7.99 30.19 7.44
C ASN A 51 9.36 30.77 7.87
N TYR A 52 10.47 30.15 7.47
CA TYR A 52 11.84 30.57 7.82
C TYR A 52 12.71 30.62 6.57
N ALA A 53 12.99 31.83 6.07
CA ALA A 53 13.70 32.05 4.81
C ALA A 53 15.09 31.36 4.74
N ASP A 54 15.79 31.27 5.87
CA ASP A 54 17.11 30.64 5.97
C ASP A 54 17.06 29.14 5.62
N LEU A 55 15.97 28.46 6.00
CA LEU A 55 15.75 27.04 5.70
C LEU A 55 15.43 26.83 4.23
N LYS A 56 14.65 27.74 3.64
CA LYS A 56 14.27 27.71 2.23
C LYS A 56 15.47 27.74 1.28
N LEU A 57 16.52 28.46 1.68
CA LEU A 57 17.73 28.63 0.89
C LEU A 57 18.83 27.62 1.26
N SER A 58 18.59 26.77 2.27
CA SER A 58 19.56 25.77 2.69
C SER A 58 19.67 24.66 1.64
N LYS A 59 20.89 24.50 1.12
CA LYS A 59 21.22 23.42 0.19
C LYS A 59 20.95 22.04 0.81
N GLU A 60 21.25 21.87 2.09
CA GLU A 60 21.02 20.62 2.83
C GLU A 60 19.53 20.26 2.91
N VAL A 61 18.66 21.26 3.09
CA VAL A 61 17.19 21.07 3.09
C VAL A 61 16.70 20.63 1.72
N SER A 62 17.21 21.24 0.65
CA SER A 62 16.86 20.86 -0.72
C SER A 62 17.33 19.45 -1.07
N GLU A 63 18.58 19.10 -0.74
CA GLU A 63 19.15 17.77 -0.98
C GLU A 63 18.39 16.70 -0.18
N MET A 64 18.04 16.99 1.07
CA MET A 64 17.24 16.10 1.91
C MET A 64 15.83 15.91 1.34
N THR A 65 15.18 16.99 0.89
CA THR A 65 13.85 16.90 0.27
C THR A 65 13.87 16.03 -0.97
N GLU A 66 14.88 16.20 -1.83
CA GLU A 66 15.07 15.39 -3.03
C GLU A 66 15.36 13.91 -2.70
N TYR A 67 16.17 13.67 -1.67
CA TYR A 67 16.47 12.33 -1.17
C TYR A 67 15.20 11.61 -0.69
N ILE A 68 14.43 12.24 0.21
CA ILE A 68 13.19 11.66 0.75
C ILE A 68 12.19 11.42 -0.39
N TYR A 69 12.03 12.38 -1.30
CA TYR A 69 11.11 12.23 -2.43
C TYR A 69 11.50 11.08 -3.36
N THR A 70 12.79 10.97 -3.69
CA THR A 70 13.30 9.89 -4.54
C THR A 70 13.11 8.52 -3.88
N ARG A 71 13.39 8.43 -2.58
CA ARG A 71 13.23 7.20 -1.83
C ARG A 71 11.76 6.81 -1.66
N GLY A 72 10.90 7.74 -1.26
CA GLY A 72 9.46 7.52 -1.15
C GLY A 72 8.83 7.11 -2.48
N LYS A 73 9.27 7.66 -3.61
CA LYS A 73 8.83 7.22 -4.94
C LYS A 73 9.25 5.78 -5.26
N ALA A 74 10.46 5.39 -4.90
CA ALA A 74 10.94 4.02 -5.11
C ALA A 74 10.19 3.00 -4.25
N GLU A 75 9.82 3.36 -3.03
CA GLU A 75 9.03 2.54 -2.12
C GLU A 75 7.55 2.47 -2.51
N GLY A 76 6.92 3.59 -2.88
CA GLY A 76 5.53 3.58 -3.35
C GLY A 76 5.33 2.72 -4.61
N VAL A 77 6.32 2.64 -5.50
CA VAL A 77 6.30 1.69 -6.63
C VAL A 77 6.38 0.23 -6.16
N ARG A 78 7.16 -0.03 -5.10
CA ARG A 78 7.32 -1.37 -4.52
C ARG A 78 6.04 -1.83 -3.83
N GLU A 79 5.45 -0.99 -2.98
CA GLU A 79 4.18 -1.24 -2.29
C GLU A 79 3.05 -1.45 -3.29
N GLY A 80 2.86 -0.53 -4.26
CA GLY A 80 1.81 -0.66 -5.27
C GLY A 80 1.94 -1.92 -6.12
N LYS A 81 3.17 -2.37 -6.39
CA LYS A 81 3.40 -3.66 -7.07
C LYS A 81 3.04 -4.84 -6.17
N ALA A 82 3.41 -4.82 -4.89
CA ALA A 82 3.12 -5.89 -3.95
C ALA A 82 1.61 -6.02 -3.67
N GLU A 83 0.92 -4.88 -3.50
CA GLU A 83 -0.53 -4.83 -3.36
C GLU A 83 -1.24 -5.32 -4.62
N GLY A 84 -0.85 -4.82 -5.80
CA GLY A 84 -1.43 -5.26 -7.08
C GLY A 84 -1.25 -6.76 -7.34
N VAL A 85 -0.11 -7.35 -6.95
CA VAL A 85 0.10 -8.82 -7.03
C VAL A 85 -0.83 -9.55 -6.07
N ARG A 86 -0.97 -9.08 -4.82
CA ARG A 86 -1.81 -9.70 -3.80
C ARG A 86 -3.30 -9.68 -4.18
N GLU A 87 -3.77 -8.53 -4.65
CA GLU A 87 -5.13 -8.37 -5.17
C GLU A 87 -5.36 -9.25 -6.40
N GLY A 88 -4.42 -9.25 -7.35
CA GLY A 88 -4.50 -10.08 -8.55
C GLY A 88 -4.58 -11.59 -8.24
N VAL A 89 -3.77 -12.08 -7.31
CA VAL A 89 -3.81 -13.49 -6.87
C VAL A 89 -5.13 -13.82 -6.18
N THR A 90 -5.64 -12.93 -5.32
CA THR A 90 -6.90 -13.16 -4.60
C THR A 90 -8.09 -13.19 -5.56
N LYS A 91 -8.15 -12.22 -6.47
CA LYS A 91 -9.18 -12.15 -7.51
C LYS A 91 -9.14 -13.36 -8.43
N GLY A 92 -7.95 -13.74 -8.93
CA GLY A 92 -7.80 -14.91 -9.80
C GLY A 92 -8.19 -16.23 -9.12
N LYS A 93 -7.89 -16.40 -7.83
CA LYS A 93 -8.35 -17.57 -7.06
C LYS A 93 -9.88 -17.61 -6.93
N MET A 94 -10.52 -16.48 -6.70
CA MET A 94 -11.98 -16.40 -6.60
C MET A 94 -12.65 -16.65 -7.96
N GLU A 95 -12.13 -16.05 -9.03
CA GLU A 95 -12.60 -16.27 -10.40
C GLU A 95 -12.49 -17.75 -10.78
N GLY A 96 -11.35 -18.41 -10.52
CA GLY A 96 -11.18 -19.84 -10.78
C GLY A 96 -12.15 -20.74 -10.00
N LYS A 97 -12.48 -20.39 -8.74
CA LYS A 97 -13.51 -21.09 -7.96
C LYS A 97 -14.90 -20.95 -8.59
N ILE A 98 -15.25 -19.74 -9.04
CA ILE A 98 -16.54 -19.45 -9.67
C ILE A 98 -16.65 -20.19 -11.01
N GLU A 99 -15.62 -20.15 -11.86
CA GLU A 99 -15.60 -20.86 -13.14
C GLU A 99 -15.76 -22.37 -12.95
N THR A 100 -15.03 -22.94 -11.99
CA THR A 100 -15.15 -24.36 -11.63
C THR A 100 -16.58 -24.68 -11.18
N ALA A 101 -17.17 -23.86 -10.31
CA ALA A 101 -18.54 -24.04 -9.84
C ALA A 101 -19.56 -24.00 -10.99
N ILE A 102 -19.42 -23.05 -11.92
CA ILE A 102 -20.30 -22.93 -13.09
C ILE A 102 -20.22 -24.19 -13.96
N GLU A 103 -19.02 -24.67 -14.26
CA GLU A 103 -18.83 -25.88 -15.08
C GLU A 103 -19.41 -27.13 -14.39
N MET A 104 -19.24 -27.26 -13.08
CA MET A 104 -19.82 -28.34 -12.29
C MET A 104 -21.35 -28.31 -12.31
N LEU A 105 -21.96 -27.13 -12.13
CA LEU A 105 -23.42 -26.96 -12.18
C LEU A 105 -23.99 -27.25 -13.57
N LYS A 106 -23.30 -26.82 -14.64
CA LYS A 106 -23.70 -27.14 -16.03
C LYS A 106 -23.69 -28.64 -16.33
N ARG A 107 -22.81 -29.39 -15.66
CA ARG A 107 -22.76 -30.86 -15.74
C ARG A 107 -23.81 -31.55 -14.88
N GLY A 108 -24.66 -30.79 -14.19
CA GLY A 108 -25.73 -31.33 -13.35
C GLY A 108 -25.26 -31.85 -11.99
N LEU A 109 -24.08 -31.46 -11.53
CA LEU A 109 -23.62 -31.81 -10.18
C LEU A 109 -24.44 -31.05 -9.13
N ASP A 110 -24.68 -31.70 -7.99
CA ASP A 110 -25.50 -31.13 -6.93
C ASP A 110 -24.80 -29.96 -6.21
N ILE A 111 -25.62 -29.05 -5.67
CA ILE A 111 -25.17 -27.82 -4.99
C ILE A 111 -24.28 -28.12 -3.77
N GLU A 112 -24.50 -29.25 -3.09
CA GLU A 112 -23.75 -29.63 -1.89
C GLU A 112 -22.30 -29.96 -2.26
N LEU A 113 -22.13 -30.81 -3.27
CA LEU A 113 -20.85 -31.23 -3.80
C LEU A 113 -20.11 -30.05 -4.44
N VAL A 114 -20.80 -29.19 -5.20
CA VAL A 114 -20.18 -27.99 -5.77
C VAL A 114 -19.67 -27.06 -4.67
N SER A 115 -20.46 -26.84 -3.63
CA SER A 115 -20.06 -26.02 -2.47
C SER A 115 -18.84 -26.62 -1.75
N GLU A 116 -18.82 -27.94 -1.54
CA GLU A 116 -17.71 -28.63 -0.90
C GLU A 116 -16.41 -28.53 -1.69
N VAL A 117 -16.45 -28.73 -3.01
CA VAL A 117 -15.26 -28.75 -3.88
C VAL A 117 -14.70 -27.36 -4.10
N THR A 118 -15.57 -26.38 -4.37
CA THR A 118 -15.15 -24.99 -4.68
C THR A 118 -14.88 -24.15 -3.43
N LYS A 119 -15.32 -24.64 -2.25
CA LYS A 119 -15.29 -23.91 -0.98
C LYS A 119 -16.04 -22.58 -1.05
N LEU A 120 -17.05 -22.49 -1.92
CA LEU A 120 -18.01 -21.39 -1.97
C LEU A 120 -19.22 -21.74 -1.11
N SER A 121 -19.89 -20.74 -0.55
CA SER A 121 -21.11 -20.94 0.23
C SER A 121 -22.26 -21.46 -0.65
N LYS A 122 -23.19 -22.19 -0.05
CA LYS A 122 -24.37 -22.70 -0.76
C LYS A 122 -25.20 -21.56 -1.34
N GLU A 123 -25.25 -20.41 -0.67
CA GLU A 123 -25.91 -19.20 -1.14
C GLU A 123 -25.25 -18.66 -2.42
N GLU A 124 -23.92 -18.63 -2.49
CA GLU A 124 -23.17 -18.23 -3.69
C GLU A 124 -23.41 -19.22 -4.84
N ILE A 125 -23.37 -20.53 -4.55
CA ILE A 125 -23.65 -21.57 -5.55
C ILE A 125 -25.09 -21.48 -6.08
N LYS A 126 -26.09 -21.24 -5.22
CA LYS A 126 -27.49 -21.03 -5.62
C LYS A 126 -27.64 -19.82 -6.54
N LYS A 127 -27.03 -18.68 -6.20
CA LYS A 127 -27.04 -17.49 -7.06
C LYS A 127 -26.41 -17.76 -8.43
N LEU A 128 -25.32 -18.51 -8.48
CA LEU A 128 -24.70 -18.93 -9.74
C LEU A 128 -25.64 -19.83 -10.55
N PHE A 129 -26.28 -20.80 -9.89
CA PHE A 129 -27.24 -21.71 -10.52
C PHE A 129 -28.46 -20.98 -11.10
N ASP A 130 -29.06 -20.06 -10.35
CA ASP A 130 -30.20 -19.25 -10.80
C ASP A 130 -29.81 -18.35 -11.97
N LYS A 131 -28.59 -17.80 -11.96
CA LYS A 131 -28.06 -16.99 -13.07
C LYS A 131 -27.84 -17.81 -14.34
N ILE A 132 -27.35 -19.05 -14.22
CA ILE A 132 -27.17 -19.97 -15.36
C ILE A 132 -28.52 -20.35 -15.97
N ASN A 133 -29.52 -20.69 -15.13
CA ASN A 133 -30.82 -21.17 -15.60
C ASN A 133 -31.78 -20.03 -16.02
N GLY A 134 -31.64 -18.84 -15.43
CA GLY A 134 -32.43 -17.66 -15.79
C GLY A 134 -31.97 -16.95 -17.07
N GLN A 135 -30.79 -17.29 -17.61
CA GLN A 135 -30.31 -16.80 -18.92
C GLN A 135 -30.75 -17.68 -20.10
N ASN A 136 -31.43 -18.80 -19.85
CA ASN A 136 -31.93 -19.73 -20.88
C ASN A 136 -33.44 -19.55 -21.19
N ASN A 137 -34.04 -18.42 -20.81
CA ASN A 137 -35.43 -18.04 -21.13
C ASN A 137 -35.47 -16.72 -21.91
#